data_AF-A0A524ITS6-F1
#
_entry.id   AF-A0A524ITS6-F1
#
_cell.length_a   1.000
_cell.length_b   1.000
_cell.length_c   1.000
_cell.angle_alpha   90.00
_cell.angle_beta   90.00
_cell.angle_gamma   90.00
#
_symmetry.space_group_name_H-M   'P 1'
#
loop_
_entity.id
_entity.type
_entity.pdbx_description
1 polymer ?
#
loop_
_entity_poly.entity_id
_entity_poly.type
_entity_poly.pdbx_seq_one_letter_code
_entity_poly.pdbx_strand_id
1 'polypeptide(L)'
;MPSKLGIHGILPGETFQIMRQLETAGARMATVKAVADVGWLREVKTADPEVKTMGRFLEGVSHDVDVEGPQLYGDIAKSARQVMDSILPKWEPHRSYVDYWEIINEQDPPGVDGHLRLTEFMLYCIEIAEREGYKLALFSYSMGVPEWEEMEAITSTGIFGKAKAGGHVLSLHEYAYPMKKWYGEPLPGRPTYADRGPLACRYRWWYEDFLIPRNEVVPLYITEANLNWSMPSVTAQEWIDGIAWYDSELRKDYYVVGAHLFTLGSAGSWPQFDFARFLPEMIAHMVSIKQTVDPVWPKPPEGPGPQPTPPAPPPPVQPGGDPPTSPPTGPCNPRLPYGRHYLLLPPGTDWRWIGACERYWETFKVTVGGSADDAGYGPGLTQRAVTAVNPDWWPSNLRTFFDDHYPGVTYDPIFADSPQTLEDILNQRALKHQRFG
;
A
#
# COMPACT_ATOMS: atom_id res chain seq x y z
N MET A 1 10.74 20.69 12.09
CA MET A 1 11.61 19.57 12.49
C MET A 1 12.61 19.36 11.38
N PRO A 2 13.90 19.12 11.67
CA PRO A 2 14.90 19.19 10.61
C PRO A 2 14.80 18.09 9.55
N SER A 3 14.38 16.89 9.92
CA SER A 3 14.06 15.76 9.02
C SER A 3 12.65 15.26 9.32
N LYS A 4 11.94 14.75 8.30
CA LYS A 4 10.64 14.07 8.42
C LYS A 4 10.82 12.57 8.63
N LEU A 5 12.02 12.03 8.49
CA LEU A 5 12.30 10.60 8.62
C LEU A 5 12.08 10.10 10.06
N GLY A 6 11.44 8.95 10.13
CA GLY A 6 11.09 8.21 11.33
C GLY A 6 11.20 6.71 11.09
N ILE A 7 10.91 5.93 12.12
CA ILE A 7 11.08 4.46 12.10
C ILE A 7 9.74 3.76 12.13
N HIS A 8 9.58 2.75 11.27
CA HIS A 8 8.58 1.70 11.41
C HIS A 8 9.24 0.43 11.94
N GLY A 9 8.63 -0.25 12.92
CA GLY A 9 9.13 -1.55 13.39
C GLY A 9 8.11 -2.40 14.15
N ILE A 10 8.35 -3.71 14.20
CA ILE A 10 7.64 -4.61 15.12
C ILE A 10 8.34 -4.59 16.47
N LEU A 11 9.64 -4.88 16.45
CA LEU A 11 10.54 -4.76 17.59
C LEU A 11 11.30 -3.44 17.52
N PRO A 12 11.88 -2.94 18.62
CA PRO A 12 12.59 -1.68 18.63
C PRO A 12 13.83 -1.65 17.73
N GLY A 13 14.46 -2.80 17.42
CA GLY A 13 15.73 -2.84 16.68
C GLY A 13 16.77 -1.89 17.28
N GLU A 14 17.47 -1.14 16.43
CA GLU A 14 18.45 -0.12 16.81
C GLU A 14 17.82 1.25 17.13
N THR A 15 16.49 1.38 17.19
CA THR A 15 15.78 2.68 17.36
C THR A 15 16.36 3.53 18.49
N PHE A 16 16.55 2.96 19.68
CA PHE A 16 17.06 3.70 20.83
C PHE A 16 18.52 4.16 20.66
N GLN A 17 19.33 3.38 19.95
CA GLN A 17 20.70 3.76 19.64
C GLN A 17 20.72 4.92 18.66
N ILE A 18 19.87 4.88 17.63
CA ILE A 18 19.72 5.94 16.64
C ILE A 18 19.27 7.24 17.32
N MET A 19 18.23 7.18 18.17
CA MET A 19 17.74 8.34 18.91
C MET A 19 18.85 9.00 19.75
N ARG A 20 19.64 8.20 20.48
CA ARG A 20 20.77 8.71 21.27
C ARG A 20 21.86 9.36 20.40
N GLN A 21 22.15 8.78 19.24
CA GLN A 21 23.13 9.34 18.31
C GLN A 21 22.67 10.67 17.73
N LEU A 22 21.39 10.77 17.35
CA LEU A 22 20.78 12.01 16.88
C LEU A 22 20.82 13.08 17.98
N GLU A 23 20.41 12.74 19.20
CA GLU A 23 20.45 13.65 20.35
C GLU A 23 21.87 14.17 20.61
N THR A 24 22.87 13.27 20.63
CA THR A 24 24.28 13.64 20.81
C THR A 24 24.77 14.60 19.71
N ALA A 25 24.25 14.46 18.50
CA ALA A 25 24.57 15.33 17.37
C ALA A 25 23.71 16.61 17.31
N GLY A 26 22.81 16.83 18.28
CA GLY A 26 21.87 17.97 18.29
C GLY A 26 20.80 17.88 17.20
N ALA A 27 20.46 16.67 16.77
CA ALA A 27 19.36 16.33 15.87
C ALA A 27 18.28 15.53 16.63
N ARG A 28 17.14 15.28 15.99
CA ARG A 28 16.05 14.49 16.57
C ARG A 28 15.21 13.80 15.51
N MET A 29 14.54 12.73 15.92
CA MET A 29 13.58 12.00 15.10
C MET A 29 12.20 12.67 15.19
N ALA A 30 11.47 12.71 14.08
CA ALA A 30 10.14 13.32 14.07
C ALA A 30 9.06 12.37 14.61
N THR A 31 9.15 11.09 14.24
CA THR A 31 8.07 10.12 14.47
C THR A 31 8.57 8.69 14.56
N VAL A 32 7.87 7.84 15.31
CA VAL A 32 8.12 6.40 15.41
C VAL A 32 6.79 5.64 15.44
N LYS A 33 6.68 4.61 14.61
CA LYS A 33 5.52 3.71 14.52
C LYS A 33 5.93 2.32 14.96
N ALA A 34 5.11 1.74 15.83
CA ALA A 34 5.23 0.36 16.26
C ALA A 34 4.00 -0.44 15.83
N VAL A 35 4.24 -1.66 15.36
CA VAL A 35 3.21 -2.59 14.90
C VAL A 35 3.30 -3.91 15.65
N ALA A 36 2.15 -4.48 16.01
CA ALA A 36 2.02 -5.73 16.79
C ALA A 36 2.54 -5.64 18.23
N ASP A 37 3.81 -5.31 18.43
CA ASP A 37 4.36 -4.96 19.74
C ASP A 37 4.54 -3.44 19.83
N VAL A 38 3.65 -2.80 20.59
CA VAL A 38 3.58 -1.33 20.72
C VAL A 38 4.24 -0.85 22.03
N GLY A 39 4.58 -1.77 22.94
CA GLY A 39 5.01 -1.43 24.31
C GLY A 39 6.28 -0.57 24.35
N TRP A 40 7.20 -0.79 23.42
CA TRP A 40 8.50 -0.14 23.36
C TRP A 40 8.44 1.34 22.96
N LEU A 41 7.29 1.84 22.49
CA LEU A 41 7.07 3.28 22.29
C LEU A 41 7.13 4.07 23.60
N ARG A 42 6.96 3.40 24.75
CA ARG A 42 7.15 4.02 26.08
C ARG A 42 8.58 4.55 26.25
N GLU A 43 9.57 3.76 25.86
CA GLU A 43 10.98 4.17 25.94
C GLU A 43 11.28 5.29 24.93
N VAL A 44 10.65 5.27 23.74
CA VAL A 44 10.74 6.37 22.76
C VAL A 44 10.27 7.69 23.39
N LYS A 45 9.07 7.71 23.99
CA LYS A 45 8.54 8.91 24.64
C LYS A 45 9.32 9.34 25.88
N THR A 46 9.93 8.40 26.59
CA THR A 46 10.79 8.71 27.74
C THR A 46 12.09 9.38 27.27
N ALA A 47 12.64 8.94 26.14
CA ALA A 47 13.86 9.50 25.57
C ALA A 47 13.63 10.88 24.92
N ASP A 48 12.57 11.03 24.13
CA ASP A 48 12.17 12.32 23.57
C ASP A 48 10.63 12.44 23.56
N PRO A 49 10.02 13.21 24.49
CA PRO A 49 8.57 13.35 24.57
C PRO A 49 7.97 14.09 23.37
N GLU A 50 8.78 14.82 22.61
CA GLU A 50 8.36 15.55 21.42
C GLU A 50 8.29 14.65 20.17
N VAL A 51 8.87 13.43 20.18
CA VAL A 51 8.70 12.45 19.08
C VAL A 51 7.25 12.04 19.00
N LYS A 52 6.65 12.05 17.80
CA LYS A 52 5.28 11.55 17.63
C LYS A 52 5.26 10.03 17.53
N THR A 53 4.38 9.40 18.28
CA THR A 53 4.30 7.94 18.35
C THR A 53 3.00 7.42 17.78
N MET A 54 3.09 6.34 17.01
CA MET A 54 1.94 5.71 16.38
C MET A 54 1.92 4.21 16.66
N GLY A 55 0.75 3.69 17.05
CA GLY A 55 0.55 2.26 17.29
C GLY A 55 -0.41 1.64 16.29
N ARG A 56 -0.13 0.39 15.91
CA ARG A 56 -1.07 -0.48 15.18
C ARG A 56 -1.02 -1.89 15.75
N PHE A 57 -2.18 -2.52 15.92
CA PHE A 57 -2.29 -3.95 16.21
C PHE A 57 -2.95 -4.64 15.02
N LEU A 58 -2.41 -5.80 14.62
CA LEU A 58 -2.99 -6.62 13.54
C LEU A 58 -4.28 -7.33 13.98
N GLU A 59 -4.44 -7.55 15.28
CA GLU A 59 -5.57 -8.27 15.86
C GLU A 59 -6.06 -7.55 17.12
N GLY A 60 -7.36 -7.69 17.42
CA GLY A 60 -7.98 -7.21 18.65
C GLY A 60 -7.87 -8.22 19.80
N VAL A 61 -8.71 -8.10 20.83
CA VAL A 61 -8.87 -9.11 21.89
C VAL A 61 -9.85 -10.22 21.52
N SER A 62 -10.77 -9.93 20.59
CA SER A 62 -11.70 -10.92 20.04
C SER A 62 -11.12 -11.51 18.76
N HIS A 63 -10.75 -12.79 18.80
CA HIS A 63 -10.11 -13.50 17.69
C HIS A 63 -11.01 -13.75 16.47
N ASP A 64 -12.33 -13.59 16.61
CA ASP A 64 -13.31 -13.70 15.53
C ASP A 64 -13.54 -12.37 14.79
N VAL A 65 -12.90 -11.29 15.23
CA VAL A 65 -12.99 -9.97 14.62
C VAL A 65 -11.75 -9.72 13.77
N ASP A 66 -11.96 -9.59 12.46
CA ASP A 66 -10.95 -9.08 11.55
C ASP A 66 -10.87 -7.54 11.69
N VAL A 67 -9.80 -7.09 12.33
CA VAL A 67 -9.56 -5.66 12.60
C VAL A 67 -9.08 -4.94 11.35
N GLU A 68 -8.20 -5.56 10.58
CA GLU A 68 -7.59 -4.92 9.40
C GLU A 68 -8.51 -4.98 8.18
N GLY A 69 -9.34 -6.02 8.08
CA GLY A 69 -10.37 -6.21 7.05
C GLY A 69 -11.80 -6.14 7.60
N PRO A 70 -12.28 -4.97 8.07
CA PRO A 70 -13.61 -4.85 8.64
C PRO A 70 -14.71 -5.16 7.62
N GLN A 71 -15.86 -5.63 8.10
CA GLN A 71 -17.03 -5.83 7.23
C GLN A 71 -17.59 -4.47 6.79
N LEU A 72 -17.57 -4.21 5.48
CA LEU A 72 -18.06 -2.96 4.88
C LEU A 72 -19.47 -3.09 4.27
N TYR A 73 -20.17 -4.20 4.53
CA TYR A 73 -21.53 -4.47 4.08
C TYR A 73 -22.48 -4.65 5.26
N GLY A 74 -23.79 -4.51 5.01
CA GLY A 74 -24.79 -4.60 6.07
C GLY A 74 -24.72 -3.41 7.03
N ASP A 75 -24.73 -3.69 8.34
CA ASP A 75 -24.70 -2.68 9.41
C ASP A 75 -23.25 -2.26 9.71
N ILE A 76 -22.80 -1.21 9.03
CA ILE A 76 -21.43 -0.67 9.16
C ILE A 76 -21.18 -0.12 10.59
N ALA A 77 -22.19 0.47 11.23
CA ALA A 77 -22.06 0.96 12.60
C ALA A 77 -21.79 -0.20 13.58
N LYS A 78 -22.43 -1.35 13.37
CA LYS A 78 -22.16 -2.57 14.14
C LYS A 78 -20.75 -3.09 13.88
N SER A 79 -20.32 -3.14 12.62
CA SER A 79 -18.94 -3.54 12.26
C SER A 79 -17.89 -2.67 12.96
N ALA A 80 -18.06 -1.34 12.91
CA ALA A 80 -17.19 -0.40 13.61
C ALA A 80 -17.16 -0.63 15.13
N ARG A 81 -18.32 -0.84 15.77
CA ARG A 81 -18.37 -1.17 17.20
C ARG A 81 -17.63 -2.47 17.52
N GLN A 82 -17.82 -3.53 16.72
CA GLN A 82 -17.16 -4.81 16.95
C GLN A 82 -15.63 -4.68 16.86
N VAL A 83 -15.12 -3.94 15.86
CA VAL A 83 -13.69 -3.67 15.74
C VAL A 83 -13.18 -2.83 16.90
N MET A 84 -13.85 -1.71 17.20
CA MET A 84 -13.42 -0.79 18.27
C MET A 84 -13.46 -1.45 19.65
N ASP A 85 -14.53 -2.18 19.99
CA ASP A 85 -14.64 -2.92 21.25
C ASP A 85 -13.54 -3.98 21.40
N SER A 86 -13.06 -4.53 20.28
CA SER A 86 -11.97 -5.51 20.24
C SER A 86 -10.58 -4.87 20.40
N ILE A 87 -10.34 -3.68 19.84
CA ILE A 87 -8.99 -3.06 19.86
C ILE A 87 -8.75 -2.10 21.03
N LEU A 88 -9.78 -1.41 21.53
CA LEU A 88 -9.64 -0.43 22.61
C LEU A 88 -8.99 -1.02 23.88
N PRO A 89 -9.30 -2.25 24.32
CA PRO A 89 -8.62 -2.86 25.46
C PRO A 89 -7.12 -3.08 25.23
N LYS A 90 -6.70 -3.28 23.97
CA LYS A 90 -5.26 -3.37 23.63
C LYS A 90 -4.60 -2.00 23.63
N TRP A 91 -5.31 -0.92 23.34
CA TRP A 91 -4.74 0.43 23.34
C TRP A 91 -4.53 0.99 24.75
N GLU A 92 -5.42 0.64 25.69
CA GLU A 92 -5.44 1.23 27.05
C GLU A 92 -4.10 1.20 27.79
N PRO A 93 -3.32 0.09 27.80
CA PRO A 93 -2.01 0.05 28.45
C PRO A 93 -0.95 0.98 27.83
N HIS A 94 -1.22 1.54 26.66
CA HIS A 94 -0.30 2.36 25.88
C HIS A 94 -0.76 3.83 25.74
N ARG A 95 -1.93 4.18 26.28
CA ARG A 95 -2.56 5.50 26.14
C ARG A 95 -1.64 6.68 26.48
N SER A 96 -0.75 6.54 27.47
CA SER A 96 0.09 7.66 27.92
C SER A 96 1.29 7.94 27.02
N TYR A 97 1.58 7.08 26.03
CA TYR A 97 2.77 7.21 25.18
C TYR A 97 2.52 6.91 23.70
N VAL A 98 1.28 6.69 23.28
CA VAL A 98 0.89 6.59 21.86
C VAL A 98 0.03 7.79 21.51
N ASP A 99 0.49 8.61 20.56
CA ASP A 99 -0.22 9.83 20.15
C ASP A 99 -1.38 9.53 19.17
N TYR A 100 -1.21 8.55 18.27
CA TYR A 100 -2.17 8.18 17.23
C TYR A 100 -2.27 6.68 17.03
N TRP A 101 -3.47 6.20 16.67
CA TRP A 101 -3.74 4.79 16.40
C TRP A 101 -4.20 4.56 14.97
N GLU A 102 -3.56 3.62 14.28
CA GLU A 102 -4.09 3.04 13.05
C GLU A 102 -4.97 1.84 13.38
N ILE A 103 -6.08 1.71 12.68
CA ILE A 103 -7.01 0.57 12.81
C ILE A 103 -6.79 -0.40 11.65
N ILE A 104 -6.84 0.11 10.43
CA ILE A 104 -6.76 -0.68 9.20
C ILE A 104 -5.40 -0.55 8.53
N ASN A 105 -5.05 -1.54 7.73
CA ASN A 105 -3.88 -1.54 6.85
C ASN A 105 -4.33 -1.73 5.39
N GLU A 106 -4.01 -0.76 4.53
CA GLU A 106 -4.03 -0.89 3.07
C GLU A 106 -5.34 -1.43 2.45
N GLN A 107 -6.48 -1.09 3.04
CA GLN A 107 -7.77 -1.50 2.48
C GLN A 107 -8.05 -0.78 1.15
N ASP A 108 -8.37 -1.57 0.12
CA ASP A 108 -8.73 -1.12 -1.23
C ASP A 108 -10.10 -1.69 -1.63
N PRO A 109 -11.19 -1.24 -0.99
CA PRO A 109 -12.53 -1.71 -1.32
C PRO A 109 -12.91 -1.23 -2.72
N PRO A 110 -13.55 -2.06 -3.55
CA PRO A 110 -13.68 -1.78 -4.98
C PRO A 110 -14.56 -0.55 -5.26
N GLY A 111 -13.96 0.44 -5.92
CA GLY A 111 -14.67 1.59 -6.47
C GLY A 111 -15.17 2.58 -5.42
N VAL A 112 -15.78 3.65 -5.93
CA VAL A 112 -16.35 4.75 -5.12
C VAL A 112 -17.26 4.26 -3.99
N ASP A 113 -18.18 3.33 -4.29
CA ASP A 113 -19.12 2.80 -3.29
C ASP A 113 -18.40 2.05 -2.16
N GLY A 114 -17.33 1.31 -2.48
CA GLY A 114 -16.50 0.61 -1.50
C GLY A 114 -15.79 1.59 -0.58
N HIS A 115 -15.17 2.62 -1.15
CA HIS A 115 -14.48 3.67 -0.39
C HIS A 115 -15.43 4.52 0.47
N LEU A 116 -16.66 4.77 0.01
CA LEU A 116 -17.67 5.44 0.81
C LEU A 116 -18.10 4.60 2.02
N ARG A 117 -18.23 3.28 1.86
CA ARG A 117 -18.53 2.36 2.97
C ARG A 117 -17.38 2.30 3.98
N LEU A 118 -16.14 2.29 3.51
CA LEU A 118 -14.97 2.39 4.38
C LEU A 118 -14.93 3.74 5.12
N THR A 119 -15.32 4.82 4.46
CA THR A 119 -15.40 6.15 5.07
C THR A 119 -16.48 6.21 6.15
N GLU A 120 -17.65 5.61 5.92
CA GLU A 120 -18.70 5.47 6.92
C GLU A 120 -18.21 4.68 8.14
N PHE A 121 -17.50 3.56 7.91
CA PHE A 121 -16.86 2.79 8.98
C PHE A 121 -15.89 3.67 9.80
N MET A 122 -15.00 4.41 9.13
CA MET A 122 -14.02 5.28 9.79
C MET A 122 -14.69 6.43 10.57
N LEU A 123 -15.82 6.97 10.11
CA LEU A 123 -16.58 7.98 10.86
C LEU A 123 -17.11 7.42 12.19
N TYR A 124 -17.68 6.22 12.20
CA TYR A 124 -18.09 5.58 13.46
C TYR A 124 -16.89 5.27 14.38
N CYS A 125 -15.76 4.85 13.82
CA CYS A 125 -14.53 4.65 14.58
C CYS A 125 -14.03 5.95 15.21
N ILE A 126 -14.10 7.08 14.49
CA ILE A 126 -13.77 8.41 15.05
C ILE A 126 -14.67 8.73 16.24
N GLU A 127 -15.99 8.56 16.11
CA GLU A 127 -16.93 8.86 17.20
C GLU A 127 -16.64 8.05 18.46
N ILE A 128 -16.32 6.75 18.29
CA ILE A 128 -15.97 5.88 19.41
C ILE A 128 -14.62 6.30 20.00
N ALA A 129 -13.61 6.53 19.17
CA ALA A 129 -12.28 6.95 19.62
C ALA A 129 -12.33 8.28 20.39
N GLU A 130 -13.07 9.28 19.90
CA GLU A 130 -13.24 10.57 20.57
C GLU A 130 -13.88 10.41 21.95
N ARG A 131 -14.92 9.58 22.08
CA ARG A 131 -15.58 9.30 23.36
C ARG A 131 -14.61 8.69 24.38
N GLU A 132 -13.71 7.83 23.89
CA GLU A 132 -12.70 7.17 24.72
C GLU A 132 -11.40 7.99 24.85
N GLY A 133 -11.32 9.19 24.28
CA GLY A 133 -10.15 10.09 24.38
C GLY A 133 -8.94 9.66 23.54
N TYR A 134 -9.16 8.93 22.44
CA TYR A 134 -8.13 8.51 21.49
C TYR A 134 -8.15 9.34 20.20
N LYS A 135 -7.01 9.35 19.51
CA LYS A 135 -6.85 9.95 18.18
C LYS A 135 -6.48 8.88 17.17
N LEU A 136 -7.02 9.02 15.98
CA LEU A 136 -6.87 8.05 14.90
C LEU A 136 -5.96 8.60 13.80
N ALA A 137 -5.19 7.70 13.22
CA ALA A 137 -4.55 7.85 11.93
C ALA A 137 -5.42 7.12 10.90
N LEU A 138 -6.02 7.89 9.99
CA LEU A 138 -7.09 7.42 9.12
C LEU A 138 -6.55 6.72 7.88
N PHE A 139 -7.29 5.69 7.47
CA PHE A 139 -7.20 4.95 6.21
C PHE A 139 -5.95 4.10 5.94
N SER A 140 -4.75 4.60 6.19
CA SER A 140 -3.50 3.86 5.92
C SER A 140 -3.46 3.29 4.50
N TYR A 141 -3.90 4.08 3.51
CA TYR A 141 -4.01 3.61 2.14
C TYR A 141 -2.63 3.23 1.57
N SER A 142 -2.60 2.16 0.77
CA SER A 142 -1.39 1.72 0.08
C SER A 142 -1.00 2.67 -1.05
N MET A 143 0.18 2.42 -1.61
CA MET A 143 0.67 3.11 -2.79
C MET A 143 -0.28 2.91 -3.98
N GLY A 144 -0.79 4.02 -4.51
CA GLY A 144 -1.69 4.03 -5.68
C GLY A 144 -3.17 4.07 -5.33
N VAL A 145 -3.52 3.88 -4.06
CA VAL A 145 -4.90 3.90 -3.56
C VAL A 145 -5.10 5.15 -2.69
N PRO A 146 -6.29 5.77 -2.69
CA PRO A 146 -7.40 5.53 -3.62
C PRO A 146 -7.13 6.16 -5.00
N GLU A 147 -7.98 5.83 -5.97
CA GLU A 147 -8.06 6.57 -7.22
C GLU A 147 -8.66 7.96 -7.01
N TRP A 148 -8.53 8.83 -8.01
CA TRP A 148 -8.93 10.24 -7.87
C TRP A 148 -10.41 10.40 -7.50
N GLU A 149 -11.29 9.74 -8.24
CA GLU A 149 -12.75 9.84 -8.07
C GLU A 149 -13.20 9.27 -6.72
N GLU A 150 -12.46 8.28 -6.20
CA GLU A 150 -12.67 7.73 -4.86
C GLU A 150 -12.26 8.75 -3.78
N MET A 151 -11.11 9.43 -3.90
CA MET A 151 -10.74 10.49 -2.96
C MET A 151 -11.71 11.67 -3.00
N GLU A 152 -12.19 12.04 -4.19
CA GLU A 152 -13.23 13.08 -4.35
C GLU A 152 -14.51 12.69 -3.59
N ALA A 153 -14.93 11.43 -3.69
CA ALA A 153 -16.09 10.93 -2.96
C ALA A 153 -15.84 10.88 -1.43
N ILE A 154 -14.68 10.39 -0.99
CA ILE A 154 -14.28 10.34 0.43
C ILE A 154 -14.31 11.73 1.04
N THR A 155 -13.65 12.71 0.39
CA THR A 155 -13.56 14.10 0.90
C THR A 155 -14.93 14.76 0.97
N SER A 156 -15.84 14.43 0.05
CA SER A 156 -17.21 14.95 0.03
C SER A 156 -18.08 14.49 1.21
N THR A 157 -17.69 13.43 1.92
CA THR A 157 -18.41 12.95 3.13
C THR A 157 -18.25 13.88 4.35
N GLY A 158 -17.25 14.78 4.33
CA GLY A 158 -16.89 15.62 5.47
C GLY A 158 -16.00 14.93 6.52
N ILE A 159 -15.49 13.73 6.23
CA ILE A 159 -14.60 13.00 7.17
C ILE A 159 -13.36 13.81 7.56
N PHE A 160 -12.75 14.57 6.64
CA PHE A 160 -11.58 15.39 6.96
C PHE A 160 -11.92 16.61 7.82
N GLY A 161 -13.12 17.18 7.65
CA GLY A 161 -13.64 18.19 8.57
C GLY A 161 -13.82 17.65 9.98
N LYS A 162 -14.38 16.44 10.11
CA LYS A 162 -14.51 15.73 11.39
C LYS A 162 -13.14 15.40 12.00
N ALA A 163 -12.22 14.87 11.18
CA ALA A 163 -10.86 14.55 11.59
C ALA A 163 -10.11 15.77 12.11
N LYS A 164 -10.20 16.91 11.41
CA LYS A 164 -9.61 18.18 11.83
C LYS A 164 -10.17 18.67 13.16
N ALA A 165 -11.48 18.56 13.36
CA ALA A 165 -12.13 18.97 14.62
C ALA A 165 -11.71 18.11 15.82
N GLY A 166 -11.59 16.79 15.63
CA GLY A 166 -11.14 15.85 16.68
C GLY A 166 -9.62 15.76 16.86
N GLY A 167 -8.84 16.39 15.96
CA GLY A 167 -7.38 16.31 15.96
C GLY A 167 -6.85 14.93 15.53
N HIS A 168 -7.57 14.25 14.65
CA HIS A 168 -7.15 13.04 13.95
C HIS A 168 -6.21 13.40 12.78
N VAL A 169 -5.54 12.40 12.22
CA VAL A 169 -4.52 12.57 11.18
C VAL A 169 -4.79 11.65 10.00
N LEU A 170 -4.24 11.97 8.83
CA LEU A 170 -4.25 11.08 7.67
C LEU A 170 -2.99 10.20 7.69
N SER A 171 -3.15 8.92 7.35
CA SER A 171 -2.08 7.96 7.16
C SER A 171 -2.08 7.45 5.72
N LEU A 172 -0.90 7.38 5.10
CA LEU A 172 -0.68 6.87 3.74
C LEU A 172 0.64 6.09 3.65
N HIS A 173 0.76 5.20 2.67
CA HIS A 173 2.00 4.51 2.36
C HIS A 173 2.57 4.96 1.01
N GLU A 174 3.89 5.10 0.89
CA GLU A 174 4.56 5.46 -0.36
C GLU A 174 5.84 4.65 -0.59
N TYR A 175 5.90 3.90 -1.69
CA TYR A 175 7.08 3.14 -2.10
C TYR A 175 7.44 3.47 -3.56
N ALA A 176 8.72 3.45 -3.92
CA ALA A 176 9.13 3.53 -5.33
C ALA A 176 10.59 3.12 -5.53
N TYR A 177 11.00 2.77 -6.76
CA TYR A 177 12.42 2.68 -7.09
C TYR A 177 12.71 3.16 -8.53
N PRO A 178 13.58 4.17 -8.74
CA PRO A 178 14.13 5.06 -7.69
C PRO A 178 13.00 5.78 -6.93
N MET A 179 13.26 6.35 -5.75
CA MET A 179 12.20 6.98 -4.94
C MET A 179 11.40 8.05 -5.71
N LYS A 180 12.08 8.75 -6.63
CA LYS A 180 11.49 9.76 -7.53
C LYS A 180 10.81 9.22 -8.78
N LYS A 181 10.55 7.91 -8.87
CA LYS A 181 9.93 7.29 -10.06
C LYS A 181 8.60 7.97 -10.37
N TRP A 182 8.48 8.46 -11.60
CA TRP A 182 7.30 9.18 -12.11
C TRP A 182 6.95 10.46 -11.34
N TYR A 183 7.85 11.01 -10.53
CA TYR A 183 7.64 12.33 -9.94
C TYR A 183 7.60 13.39 -11.06
N GLY A 184 6.55 14.21 -11.07
CA GLY A 184 6.23 15.14 -12.16
C GLY A 184 5.26 14.58 -13.19
N GLU A 185 4.93 13.28 -13.16
CA GLU A 185 3.94 12.66 -14.04
C GLU A 185 2.51 12.78 -13.45
N PRO A 186 1.48 12.90 -14.29
CA PRO A 186 0.10 13.07 -13.83
C PRO A 186 -0.52 11.77 -13.31
N LEU A 187 -1.56 11.90 -12.49
CA LEU A 187 -2.55 10.82 -12.32
C LEU A 187 -3.36 10.64 -13.61
N PRO A 188 -3.94 9.45 -13.86
CA PRO A 188 -4.82 9.23 -15.01
C PRO A 188 -5.91 10.31 -15.13
N GLY A 189 -5.97 10.98 -16.29
CA GLY A 189 -6.97 12.02 -16.57
C GLY A 189 -6.73 13.37 -15.88
N ARG A 190 -5.61 13.57 -15.18
CA ARG A 190 -5.30 14.82 -14.46
C ARG A 190 -4.19 15.64 -15.14
N PRO A 191 -4.12 16.96 -14.91
CA PRO A 191 -3.05 17.81 -15.45
C PRO A 191 -1.66 17.42 -14.93
N THR A 192 -0.60 17.72 -15.69
CA THR A 192 0.77 17.53 -15.21
C THR A 192 1.17 18.63 -14.22
N TYR A 193 1.74 18.24 -13.08
CA TYR A 193 2.30 19.15 -12.09
C TYR A 193 3.72 18.72 -11.74
N ALA A 194 4.68 19.65 -11.78
CA ALA A 194 6.10 19.35 -11.54
C ALA A 194 6.42 19.02 -10.07
N ASP A 195 5.48 19.26 -9.16
CA ASP A 195 5.64 19.13 -7.72
C ASP A 195 4.99 17.87 -7.14
N ARG A 196 4.50 16.93 -7.94
CA ARG A 196 3.85 15.72 -7.41
C ARG A 196 3.91 14.58 -8.40
N GLY A 197 3.70 13.36 -7.92
CA GLY A 197 3.70 12.17 -8.76
C GLY A 197 2.55 11.22 -8.43
N PRO A 198 2.43 10.10 -9.16
CA PRO A 198 1.45 9.06 -8.89
C PRO A 198 1.89 8.11 -7.76
N LEU A 199 3.17 8.13 -7.37
CA LEU A 199 3.75 7.32 -6.29
C LEU A 199 4.23 8.22 -5.13
N ALA A 200 5.46 8.73 -5.20
CA ALA A 200 6.00 9.62 -4.19
C ALA A 200 5.36 11.02 -4.27
N CYS A 201 5.07 11.59 -3.11
CA CYS A 201 4.34 12.85 -2.95
C CYS A 201 2.95 12.82 -3.60
N ARG A 202 2.33 11.64 -3.74
CA ARG A 202 0.97 11.50 -4.30
C ARG A 202 -0.04 12.25 -3.42
N TYR A 203 0.21 12.33 -2.12
CA TYR A 203 -0.64 13.07 -1.20
C TYR A 203 -0.88 14.54 -1.61
N ARG A 204 0.04 15.18 -2.34
CA ARG A 204 -0.14 16.58 -2.78
C ARG A 204 -1.41 16.74 -3.64
N TRP A 205 -1.79 15.72 -4.40
CA TRP A 205 -3.09 15.70 -5.09
C TRP A 205 -4.28 15.81 -4.14
N TRP A 206 -4.21 15.15 -2.99
CA TRP A 206 -5.29 15.18 -2.01
C TRP A 206 -5.32 16.53 -1.27
N TYR A 207 -4.15 17.00 -0.87
CA TYR A 207 -4.04 18.23 -0.11
C TYR A 207 -4.37 19.47 -0.93
N GLU A 208 -3.77 19.61 -2.11
CA GLU A 208 -3.89 20.83 -2.91
C GLU A 208 -5.24 20.94 -3.61
N ASP A 209 -5.79 19.81 -4.09
CA ASP A 209 -7.02 19.83 -4.87
C ASP A 209 -8.29 19.65 -4.02
N PHE A 210 -8.20 19.03 -2.83
CA PHE A 210 -9.36 18.82 -1.95
C PHE A 210 -9.22 19.48 -0.57
N LEU A 211 -8.23 19.12 0.24
CA LEU A 211 -8.23 19.47 1.67
C LEU A 211 -7.93 20.95 1.93
N ILE A 212 -6.97 21.55 1.20
CA ILE A 212 -6.61 22.97 1.33
C ILE A 212 -7.78 23.86 0.89
N PRO A 213 -8.38 23.69 -0.32
CA PRO A 213 -9.54 24.48 -0.74
C PRO A 213 -10.73 24.40 0.22
N ARG A 214 -10.92 23.24 0.87
CA ARG A 214 -12.02 22.99 1.82
C ARG A 214 -11.71 23.45 3.25
N ASN A 215 -10.50 23.94 3.53
CA ASN A 215 -10.03 24.20 4.90
C ASN A 215 -10.17 22.96 5.81
N GLU A 216 -9.94 21.77 5.26
CA GLU A 216 -10.01 20.46 5.92
C GLU A 216 -8.63 19.82 6.10
N VAL A 217 -7.55 20.62 5.99
CA VAL A 217 -6.16 20.17 6.20
C VAL A 217 -6.00 19.54 7.58
N VAL A 218 -5.63 18.26 7.60
CA VAL A 218 -5.19 17.50 8.78
C VAL A 218 -3.69 17.21 8.69
N PRO A 219 -3.02 16.88 9.80
CA PRO A 219 -1.64 16.41 9.71
C PRO A 219 -1.53 15.11 8.92
N LEU A 220 -0.48 14.97 8.11
CA LEU A 220 -0.15 13.77 7.34
C LEU A 220 1.02 13.03 7.99
N TYR A 221 0.86 11.72 8.14
CA TYR A 221 1.96 10.79 8.33
C TYR A 221 2.03 9.85 7.14
N ILE A 222 3.23 9.67 6.61
CA ILE A 222 3.51 8.54 5.73
C ILE A 222 3.89 7.39 6.66
N THR A 223 3.00 6.43 6.88
CA THR A 223 3.18 5.44 7.96
C THR A 223 3.93 4.21 7.52
N GLU A 224 4.17 4.09 6.22
CA GLU A 224 5.16 3.19 5.63
C GLU A 224 5.77 3.82 4.37
N ALA A 225 7.09 3.93 4.32
CA ALA A 225 7.81 4.35 3.13
C ALA A 225 9.16 3.67 2.99
N ASN A 226 9.53 3.27 1.79
CA ASN A 226 10.91 2.90 1.46
C ASN A 226 11.10 2.82 -0.06
N LEU A 227 12.31 2.47 -0.49
CA LEU A 227 12.47 1.93 -1.83
C LEU A 227 11.67 0.62 -1.95
N ASN A 228 11.13 0.34 -3.14
CA ASN A 228 10.28 -0.84 -3.36
C ASN A 228 11.10 -2.17 -3.32
N TRP A 229 10.58 -3.24 -3.92
CA TRP A 229 11.20 -4.57 -3.98
C TRP A 229 12.68 -4.60 -4.42
N SER A 230 13.22 -3.54 -5.03
CA SER A 230 14.64 -3.45 -5.40
C SER A 230 15.59 -3.21 -4.21
N MET A 231 15.09 -2.91 -3.00
CA MET A 231 15.86 -2.69 -1.77
C MET A 231 17.03 -3.67 -1.54
N PRO A 232 16.91 -5.00 -1.73
CA PRO A 232 18.01 -5.92 -1.51
C PRO A 232 19.24 -5.67 -2.40
N SER A 233 19.07 -5.04 -3.55
CA SER A 233 20.11 -4.86 -4.56
C SER A 233 20.70 -3.45 -4.58
N VAL A 234 20.14 -2.49 -3.83
CA VAL A 234 20.66 -1.12 -3.81
C VAL A 234 21.84 -0.97 -2.88
N THR A 235 22.80 -0.14 -3.29
CA THR A 235 23.90 0.33 -2.44
C THR A 235 23.39 1.31 -1.39
N ALA A 236 24.17 1.52 -0.33
CA ALA A 236 23.82 2.51 0.69
C ALA A 236 23.73 3.93 0.13
N GLN A 237 24.58 4.27 -0.85
CA GLN A 237 24.56 5.57 -1.51
C GLN A 237 23.29 5.75 -2.36
N GLU A 238 22.93 4.77 -3.18
CA GLU A 238 21.70 4.84 -3.98
C GLU A 238 20.45 4.92 -3.10
N TRP A 239 20.46 4.20 -1.97
CA TRP A 239 19.37 4.28 -1.00
C TRP A 239 19.26 5.69 -0.41
N ILE A 240 20.34 6.23 0.16
CA ILE A 240 20.28 7.54 0.80
C ILE A 240 20.02 8.66 -0.19
N ASP A 241 20.48 8.57 -1.45
CA ASP A 241 20.15 9.56 -2.49
C ASP A 241 18.63 9.63 -2.72
N GLY A 242 17.96 8.48 -2.76
CA GLY A 242 16.50 8.41 -2.89
C GLY A 242 15.77 8.92 -1.65
N ILE A 243 16.20 8.50 -0.46
CA ILE A 243 15.56 8.88 0.81
C ILE A 243 15.81 10.35 1.17
N ALA A 244 17.00 10.88 0.93
CA ALA A 244 17.33 12.28 1.16
C ALA A 244 16.55 13.21 0.22
N TRP A 245 16.39 12.82 -1.05
CA TRP A 245 15.50 13.52 -1.97
C TRP A 245 14.06 13.53 -1.45
N TYR A 246 13.55 12.38 -1.03
CA TYR A 246 12.19 12.26 -0.54
C TYR A 246 11.96 13.11 0.72
N ASP A 247 12.85 13.02 1.71
CA ASP A 247 12.83 13.87 2.91
C ASP A 247 12.89 15.37 2.56
N SER A 248 13.61 15.75 1.50
CA SER A 248 13.63 17.13 1.03
C SER A 248 12.28 17.59 0.45
N GLU A 249 11.54 16.70 -0.22
CA GLU A 249 10.20 16.99 -0.71
C GLU A 249 9.20 17.08 0.44
N LEU A 250 9.18 16.11 1.36
CA LEU A 250 8.29 16.10 2.51
C LEU A 250 8.42 17.36 3.40
N ARG A 251 9.62 17.93 3.49
CA ARG A 251 9.86 19.18 4.24
C ARG A 251 9.31 20.43 3.59
N LYS A 252 8.88 20.39 2.32
CA LYS A 252 8.24 21.53 1.66
C LYS A 252 6.77 21.69 2.06
N ASP A 253 6.18 20.67 2.65
CA ASP A 253 4.75 20.62 2.95
C ASP A 253 4.51 20.75 4.46
N TYR A 254 3.89 21.87 4.87
CA TYR A 254 3.66 22.19 6.29
C TYR A 254 2.77 21.18 7.01
N TYR A 255 1.95 20.44 6.26
CA TYR A 255 1.03 19.45 6.78
C TYR A 255 1.68 18.06 6.94
N VAL A 256 2.86 17.81 6.36
CA VAL A 256 3.57 16.55 6.55
C VAL A 256 4.31 16.58 7.89
N VAL A 257 3.94 15.69 8.81
CA VAL A 257 4.60 15.60 10.12
C VAL A 257 5.83 14.69 10.06
N GLY A 258 5.72 13.55 9.38
CA GLY A 258 6.81 12.59 9.26
C GLY A 258 6.50 11.42 8.35
N ALA A 259 7.54 10.67 7.99
CA ALA A 259 7.49 9.43 7.24
C ALA A 259 8.21 8.31 7.99
N HIS A 260 7.59 7.15 8.13
CA HIS A 260 8.15 6.01 8.83
C HIS A 260 8.81 5.07 7.81
N LEU A 261 10.13 4.93 7.89
CA LEU A 261 10.87 4.05 7.00
C LEU A 261 10.56 2.59 7.33
N PHE A 262 10.04 1.86 6.33
CA PHE A 262 9.63 0.46 6.45
C PHE A 262 10.77 -0.45 5.97
N THR A 263 11.45 -1.22 6.82
CA THR A 263 11.23 -1.35 8.26
C THR A 263 12.54 -1.63 9.01
N LEU A 264 12.56 -1.38 10.32
CA LEU A 264 13.62 -1.77 11.25
C LEU A 264 13.05 -2.74 12.29
N GLY A 265 13.81 -3.76 12.69
CA GLY A 265 13.35 -4.66 13.76
C GLY A 265 12.09 -5.46 13.38
N SER A 266 12.05 -6.02 12.17
CA SER A 266 10.87 -6.67 11.60
C SER A 266 10.49 -8.02 12.22
N ALA A 267 11.21 -8.50 13.24
CA ALA A 267 11.04 -9.82 13.84
C ALA A 267 11.09 -10.98 12.81
N GLY A 268 11.86 -10.82 11.73
CA GLY A 268 11.97 -11.82 10.66
C GLY A 268 10.92 -11.68 9.54
N SER A 269 10.00 -10.74 9.65
CA SER A 269 9.06 -10.38 8.58
C SER A 269 9.72 -9.44 7.57
N TRP A 270 9.27 -9.44 6.31
CA TRP A 270 9.71 -8.49 5.28
C TRP A 270 11.23 -8.20 5.22
N PRO A 271 12.12 -9.21 5.29
CA PRO A 271 13.57 -8.99 5.36
C PRO A 271 14.13 -8.22 4.17
N GLN A 272 13.43 -8.23 3.03
CA GLN A 272 13.79 -7.46 1.84
C GLN A 272 13.67 -5.95 2.02
N PHE A 273 12.92 -5.47 3.02
CA PHE A 273 12.72 -4.05 3.32
C PHE A 273 13.53 -3.58 4.55
N ASP A 274 14.30 -4.48 5.18
CA ASP A 274 15.12 -4.11 6.33
C ASP A 274 16.21 -3.11 5.93
N PHE A 275 16.20 -1.93 6.54
CA PHE A 275 17.13 -0.84 6.25
C PHE A 275 18.26 -0.70 7.30
N ALA A 276 18.43 -1.64 8.22
CA ALA A 276 19.45 -1.57 9.28
C ALA A 276 20.87 -1.32 8.73
N ARG A 277 21.16 -1.86 7.54
CA ARG A 277 22.46 -1.66 6.85
C ARG A 277 22.70 -0.24 6.32
N PHE A 278 21.69 0.63 6.34
CA PHE A 278 21.73 2.02 5.85
C PHE A 278 21.62 3.06 6.97
N LEU A 279 21.63 2.61 8.24
CA LEU A 279 21.53 3.50 9.40
C LEU A 279 22.61 4.57 9.45
N PRO A 280 23.91 4.29 9.16
CA PRO A 280 24.94 5.32 9.17
C PRO A 280 24.63 6.48 8.22
N GLU A 281 24.18 6.19 7.00
CA GLU A 281 23.83 7.16 5.97
C GLU A 281 22.58 7.96 6.36
N MET A 282 21.55 7.29 6.89
CA MET A 282 20.34 7.94 7.39
C MET A 282 20.68 8.95 8.51
N ILE A 283 21.46 8.52 9.51
CA ILE A 283 21.86 9.36 10.64
C ILE A 283 22.68 10.55 10.15
N ALA A 284 23.66 10.31 9.26
CA ALA A 284 24.48 11.37 8.69
C ALA A 284 23.64 12.42 7.95
N HIS A 285 22.66 11.98 7.15
CA HIS A 285 21.70 12.86 6.48
C HIS A 285 20.88 13.69 7.46
N MET A 286 20.22 13.07 8.43
CA MET A 286 19.39 13.76 9.43
C MET A 286 20.20 14.80 10.23
N VAL A 287 21.45 14.47 10.59
CA VAL A 287 22.37 15.39 11.25
C VAL A 287 22.77 16.55 10.34
N SER A 288 23.01 16.29 9.05
CA SER A 288 23.43 17.33 8.10
C SER A 288 22.37 18.43 7.91
N ILE A 289 21.08 18.08 8.02
CA ILE A 289 19.95 19.01 7.85
C ILE A 289 19.37 19.51 9.18
N LYS A 290 20.02 19.26 10.31
CA LYS A 290 19.51 19.56 11.67
C LYS A 290 19.12 21.02 11.93
N GLN A 291 19.62 21.96 11.12
CA GLN A 291 19.36 23.40 11.23
C GLN A 291 18.28 23.90 10.28
N THR A 292 17.65 23.02 9.50
CA THR A 292 16.61 23.39 8.56
C THR A 292 15.28 23.62 9.27
N VAL A 293 14.49 24.54 8.74
CA VAL A 293 13.22 24.97 9.31
C VAL A 293 12.11 24.57 8.34
N ASP A 294 11.15 23.80 8.85
CA ASP A 294 9.94 23.45 8.11
C ASP A 294 9.08 24.69 7.87
N PRO A 295 8.29 24.71 6.79
CA PRO A 295 7.27 25.74 6.59
C PRO A 295 6.30 25.77 7.77
N VAL A 296 5.91 26.98 8.16
CA VAL A 296 5.01 27.20 9.29
C VAL A 296 3.58 26.86 8.86
N TRP A 297 2.85 26.19 9.75
CA TRP A 297 1.41 25.97 9.55
C TRP A 297 0.70 27.31 9.36
N PRO A 298 -0.01 27.54 8.23
CA PRO A 298 -0.65 28.81 7.97
C PRO A 298 -1.76 29.08 8.99
N LYS A 299 -1.85 30.33 9.46
CA LYS A 299 -2.96 30.73 10.32
C LYS A 299 -4.28 30.53 9.55
N PRO A 300 -5.35 30.04 10.20
CA PRO A 300 -6.66 29.99 9.56
C PRO A 300 -7.02 31.37 9.00
N PRO A 301 -7.63 31.46 7.81
CA PRO A 301 -8.09 32.74 7.29
C PRO A 301 -9.04 33.41 8.28
N GLU A 302 -8.82 34.70 8.56
CA GLU A 302 -9.70 35.49 9.42
C GLU A 302 -11.02 35.76 8.67
N GLY A 303 -12.07 35.02 8.99
CA GLY A 303 -13.42 35.16 8.40
C GLY A 303 -14.22 33.87 8.51
N PRO A 304 -15.55 33.90 8.25
CA PRO A 304 -16.28 32.65 8.04
C PRO A 304 -15.63 31.93 6.87
N GLY A 305 -15.04 30.75 7.13
CA GLY A 305 -14.48 29.91 6.09
C GLY A 305 -15.52 29.66 4.99
N PRO A 306 -15.09 29.36 3.74
CA PRO A 306 -16.04 29.02 2.69
C PRO A 306 -17.00 27.96 3.22
N GLN A 307 -18.31 28.24 3.17
CA GLN A 307 -19.31 27.21 3.45
C GLN A 307 -18.99 26.03 2.53
N PRO A 308 -19.12 24.78 3.00
CA PRO A 308 -19.02 23.62 2.14
C PRO A 308 -19.93 23.87 0.95
N THR A 309 -19.37 24.02 -0.25
CA THR A 309 -20.19 24.06 -1.45
C THR A 309 -20.90 22.72 -1.50
N PRO A 310 -22.25 22.71 -1.53
CA PRO A 310 -22.98 21.49 -1.82
C PRO A 310 -22.39 20.90 -3.11
N PRO A 311 -22.22 19.58 -3.20
CA PRO A 311 -21.73 18.96 -4.43
C PRO A 311 -22.55 19.51 -5.59
N ALA A 312 -21.86 19.92 -6.66
CA ALA A 312 -22.54 20.32 -7.87
C ALA A 312 -23.52 19.20 -8.23
N PRO A 313 -24.80 19.52 -8.54
CA PRO A 313 -25.72 18.50 -9.00
C PRO A 313 -25.05 17.79 -10.18
N PRO A 314 -25.11 16.44 -10.22
CA PRO A 314 -24.51 15.71 -11.32
C PRO A 314 -25.00 16.32 -12.63
N PRO A 315 -24.14 16.43 -13.67
CA PRO A 315 -24.58 16.89 -14.97
C PRO A 315 -25.85 16.13 -15.34
N PRO A 316 -26.87 16.79 -15.93
CA PRO A 316 -28.11 16.13 -16.27
C PRO A 316 -27.75 14.84 -16.99
N VAL A 317 -28.18 13.72 -16.41
CA VAL A 317 -28.11 12.43 -17.07
C VAL A 317 -28.81 12.66 -18.40
N GLN A 318 -28.02 12.77 -19.48
CA GLN A 318 -28.60 12.60 -20.81
C GLN A 318 -29.37 11.30 -20.71
N PRO A 319 -30.62 11.21 -21.22
CA PRO A 319 -31.32 9.95 -21.27
C PRO A 319 -30.48 8.99 -22.11
N GLY A 320 -29.58 8.28 -21.44
CA GLY A 320 -28.93 7.10 -21.92
C GLY A 320 -30.07 6.15 -22.21
N GLY A 321 -30.07 5.63 -23.43
CA GLY A 321 -31.05 4.66 -23.87
C GLY A 321 -31.24 3.58 -22.81
N ASP A 322 -32.44 3.02 -22.79
CA ASP A 322 -32.90 1.99 -21.86
C ASP A 322 -31.75 1.06 -21.44
N PRO A 323 -31.62 0.73 -20.14
CA PRO A 323 -30.61 -0.21 -19.68
C PRO A 323 -30.71 -1.47 -20.54
N PRO A 324 -29.60 -2.01 -21.07
CA PRO A 324 -29.66 -3.20 -21.89
C PRO A 324 -30.36 -4.29 -21.09
N THR A 325 -31.49 -4.71 -21.64
CA THR A 325 -32.30 -5.82 -21.19
C THR A 325 -31.42 -7.06 -21.10
N SER A 326 -31.19 -7.52 -19.87
CA SER A 326 -30.52 -8.77 -19.52
C SER A 326 -29.03 -8.85 -19.91
N PRO A 327 -28.14 -9.39 -19.04
CA PRO A 327 -26.80 -9.75 -19.47
C PRO A 327 -26.90 -10.74 -20.64
N PRO A 328 -26.07 -10.61 -21.68
CA PRO A 328 -26.08 -11.56 -22.79
C PRO A 328 -25.86 -12.97 -22.22
N THR A 329 -26.83 -13.86 -22.43
CA THR A 329 -26.80 -15.25 -21.96
C THR A 329 -25.89 -16.13 -22.84
N GLY A 330 -24.74 -15.59 -23.25
CA GLY A 330 -23.76 -16.26 -24.12
C GLY A 330 -22.39 -16.37 -23.45
N PRO A 331 -21.52 -17.27 -23.96
CA PRO A 331 -20.14 -17.37 -23.47
C PRO A 331 -19.42 -16.02 -23.59
N CYS A 332 -18.78 -15.60 -22.50
CA CYS A 332 -17.99 -14.38 -22.46
C CYS A 332 -16.74 -14.56 -23.33
N ASN A 333 -16.75 -13.96 -24.52
CA ASN A 333 -15.61 -13.97 -25.41
C ASN A 333 -14.69 -12.78 -25.10
N PRO A 334 -13.37 -12.91 -25.32
CA PRO A 334 -12.46 -11.79 -25.17
C PRO A 334 -12.81 -10.67 -26.17
N ARG A 335 -12.55 -9.41 -25.77
CA ARG A 335 -12.80 -8.22 -26.61
C ARG A 335 -12.13 -8.28 -27.98
N LEU A 336 -10.97 -8.94 -28.07
CA LEU A 336 -10.23 -9.20 -29.31
C LEU A 336 -9.80 -10.67 -29.35
N PRO A 337 -9.81 -11.34 -30.53
CA PRO A 337 -9.25 -12.68 -30.66
C PRO A 337 -7.74 -12.67 -30.40
N TYR A 338 -7.27 -13.53 -29.50
CA TYR A 338 -5.84 -13.70 -29.23
C TYR A 338 -5.50 -15.15 -28.85
N GLY A 339 -4.23 -15.50 -28.98
CA GLY A 339 -3.68 -16.77 -28.51
C GLY A 339 -3.12 -16.62 -27.10
N ARG A 340 -3.45 -17.56 -26.22
CA ARG A 340 -2.88 -17.63 -24.87
C ARG A 340 -1.85 -18.74 -24.79
N HIS A 341 -0.75 -18.44 -24.11
CA HIS A 341 0.21 -19.43 -23.66
C HIS A 341 0.31 -19.38 -22.14
N TYR A 342 0.05 -20.53 -21.51
CA TYR A 342 0.05 -20.73 -20.08
C TYR A 342 1.26 -21.59 -19.68
N LEU A 343 2.04 -21.13 -18.72
CA LEU A 343 3.12 -21.87 -18.07
C LEU A 343 2.57 -22.45 -16.76
N LEU A 344 2.30 -23.75 -16.76
CA LEU A 344 1.64 -24.46 -15.67
C LEU A 344 2.66 -25.04 -14.70
N LEU A 345 2.72 -24.49 -13.48
CA LEU A 345 3.55 -24.99 -12.40
C LEU A 345 2.84 -26.13 -11.64
N PRO A 346 3.55 -27.17 -11.20
CA PRO A 346 2.96 -28.29 -10.47
C PRO A 346 2.64 -27.92 -9.00
N PRO A 347 1.79 -28.72 -8.32
CA PRO A 347 1.56 -28.59 -6.89
C PRO A 347 2.86 -28.65 -6.09
N GLY A 348 2.91 -27.94 -4.95
CA GLY A 348 4.08 -27.92 -4.06
C GLY A 348 5.22 -27.01 -4.52
N THR A 349 5.01 -26.19 -5.55
CA THR A 349 5.95 -25.14 -5.94
C THR A 349 5.85 -23.92 -5.03
N ASP A 350 6.99 -23.26 -4.79
CA ASP A 350 7.12 -22.02 -4.02
C ASP A 350 7.53 -20.85 -4.93
N TRP A 351 7.80 -19.69 -4.32
CA TRP A 351 8.17 -18.47 -5.05
C TRP A 351 9.42 -18.61 -5.92
N ARG A 352 10.32 -19.56 -5.63
CA ARG A 352 11.56 -19.75 -6.38
C ARG A 352 11.27 -20.31 -7.78
N TRP A 353 10.24 -21.14 -7.90
CA TRP A 353 9.75 -21.65 -9.19
C TRP A 353 9.11 -20.56 -10.04
N ILE A 354 8.42 -19.62 -9.40
CA ILE A 354 7.88 -18.43 -10.08
C ILE A 354 9.03 -17.53 -10.55
N GLY A 355 10.01 -17.28 -9.69
CA GLY A 355 11.21 -16.48 -10.04
C GLY A 355 11.98 -17.06 -11.22
N ALA A 356 12.14 -18.39 -11.29
CA ALA A 356 12.78 -19.08 -12.42
C ALA A 356 12.10 -18.82 -13.79
N CYS A 357 10.86 -18.34 -13.79
CA CYS A 357 10.11 -18.06 -15.01
C CYS A 357 10.29 -16.63 -15.54
N GLU A 358 10.97 -15.75 -14.79
CA GLU A 358 10.99 -14.28 -15.01
C GLU A 358 11.32 -13.91 -16.46
N ARG A 359 12.51 -14.29 -16.96
CA ARG A 359 12.95 -13.93 -18.32
C ARG A 359 12.05 -14.46 -19.42
N TYR A 360 11.48 -15.64 -19.23
CA TYR A 360 10.57 -16.25 -20.20
C TYR A 360 9.24 -15.51 -20.25
N TRP A 361 8.72 -15.12 -19.08
CA TRP A 361 7.58 -14.24 -18.97
C TRP A 361 7.86 -12.87 -19.60
N GLU A 362 9.03 -12.27 -19.35
CA GLU A 362 9.41 -10.99 -19.94
C GLU A 362 9.43 -11.04 -21.47
N THR A 363 9.92 -12.15 -22.03
CA THR A 363 10.08 -12.35 -23.48
C THR A 363 8.75 -12.64 -24.17
N PHE A 364 7.93 -13.55 -23.63
CA PHE A 364 6.75 -14.09 -24.33
C PHE A 364 5.40 -13.69 -23.73
N LYS A 365 5.40 -12.96 -22.60
CA LYS A 365 4.21 -12.48 -21.88
C LYS A 365 3.19 -13.59 -21.64
N VAL A 366 3.67 -14.75 -21.18
CA VAL A 366 2.86 -15.92 -20.85
C VAL A 366 2.07 -15.68 -19.56
N THR A 367 1.01 -16.45 -19.33
CA THR A 367 0.37 -16.53 -18.01
C THR A 367 1.09 -17.61 -17.19
N VAL A 368 1.49 -17.32 -15.95
CA VAL A 368 2.11 -18.30 -15.05
C VAL A 368 1.13 -18.63 -13.94
N GLY A 369 0.92 -19.91 -13.63
CA GLY A 369 0.05 -20.29 -12.52
C GLY A 369 -0.02 -21.80 -12.29
N GLY A 370 -0.79 -22.21 -11.28
CA GLY A 370 -0.83 -23.60 -10.78
C GLY A 370 -2.16 -24.34 -10.96
N SER A 371 -3.09 -23.81 -11.76
CA SER A 371 -4.41 -24.41 -12.03
C SER A 371 -4.45 -25.02 -13.42
N ALA A 372 -4.70 -26.32 -13.52
CA ALA A 372 -4.82 -27.03 -14.80
C ALA A 372 -6.09 -26.58 -15.56
N ASP A 373 -7.18 -26.29 -14.84
CA ASP A 373 -8.41 -25.75 -15.44
C ASP A 373 -8.17 -24.37 -16.06
N ASP A 374 -7.47 -23.46 -15.36
CA ASP A 374 -7.15 -22.14 -15.91
C ASP A 374 -6.24 -22.22 -17.14
N ALA A 375 -5.31 -23.17 -17.13
CA ALA A 375 -4.42 -23.43 -18.26
C ALA A 375 -5.21 -23.83 -19.53
N GLY A 376 -6.20 -24.71 -19.37
CA GLY A 376 -7.01 -25.26 -20.47
C GLY A 376 -8.24 -24.41 -20.88
N TYR A 377 -8.82 -23.64 -19.96
CA TYR A 377 -10.06 -22.90 -20.17
C TYR A 377 -9.86 -21.62 -20.97
N GLY A 378 -10.54 -21.46 -22.11
CA GLY A 378 -10.50 -20.20 -22.85
C GLY A 378 -11.41 -20.17 -24.08
N PRO A 379 -12.74 -20.10 -23.88
CA PRO A 379 -13.67 -19.87 -24.98
C PRO A 379 -13.33 -18.60 -25.77
N GLY A 380 -13.41 -18.67 -27.10
CA GLY A 380 -13.14 -17.53 -27.99
C GLY A 380 -11.66 -17.21 -28.23
N LEU A 381 -10.72 -17.95 -27.62
CA LEU A 381 -9.29 -17.83 -27.94
C LEU A 381 -8.94 -18.50 -29.27
N THR A 382 -8.01 -17.91 -30.02
CA THR A 382 -7.55 -18.47 -31.31
C THR A 382 -6.54 -19.59 -31.12
N GLN A 383 -5.86 -19.63 -29.98
CA GLN A 383 -4.90 -20.67 -29.60
C GLN A 383 -4.84 -20.81 -28.07
N ARG A 384 -4.73 -22.04 -27.59
CA ARG A 384 -4.46 -22.37 -26.19
C ARG A 384 -3.23 -23.26 -26.13
N ALA A 385 -2.10 -22.71 -25.70
CA ALA A 385 -0.87 -23.47 -25.47
C ALA A 385 -0.61 -23.59 -23.97
N VAL A 386 -0.17 -24.76 -23.52
CA VAL A 386 0.19 -25.05 -22.13
C VAL A 386 1.58 -25.66 -22.10
N THR A 387 2.55 -24.94 -21.54
CA THR A 387 3.83 -25.53 -21.15
C THR A 387 3.69 -26.07 -19.73
N ALA A 388 3.65 -27.40 -19.58
CA ALA A 388 3.44 -28.06 -18.29
C ALA A 388 4.77 -28.42 -17.65
N VAL A 389 5.08 -27.81 -16.51
CA VAL A 389 6.31 -28.10 -15.74
C VAL A 389 6.08 -29.31 -14.86
N ASN A 390 6.97 -30.30 -14.97
CA ASN A 390 6.93 -31.59 -14.26
C ASN A 390 5.52 -32.21 -14.22
N PRO A 391 4.96 -32.64 -15.37
CA PRO A 391 3.63 -33.25 -15.40
C PRO A 391 3.45 -34.43 -14.45
N ASP A 392 4.53 -35.17 -14.17
CA ASP A 392 4.52 -36.34 -13.29
C ASP A 392 4.33 -35.98 -11.80
N TRP A 393 4.40 -34.69 -11.43
CA TRP A 393 4.10 -34.23 -10.07
C TRP A 393 2.61 -33.99 -9.85
N TRP A 394 1.80 -34.11 -10.90
CA TRP A 394 0.36 -34.03 -10.81
C TRP A 394 -0.23 -35.40 -10.45
N PRO A 395 -1.31 -35.43 -9.65
CA PRO A 395 -1.95 -36.69 -9.25
C PRO A 395 -2.62 -37.45 -10.41
N SER A 396 -2.81 -36.80 -11.55
CA SER A 396 -3.46 -37.33 -12.75
C SER A 396 -2.65 -37.02 -14.00
N ASN A 397 -2.81 -37.83 -15.05
CA ASN A 397 -2.15 -37.60 -16.34
C ASN A 397 -2.69 -36.31 -16.98
N LEU A 398 -1.88 -35.24 -16.98
CA LEU A 398 -2.27 -33.95 -17.51
C LEU A 398 -2.61 -33.96 -19.00
N ARG A 399 -1.95 -34.79 -19.81
CA ARG A 399 -2.27 -34.89 -21.24
C ARG A 399 -3.67 -35.46 -21.43
N THR A 400 -3.99 -36.58 -20.77
CA THR A 400 -5.34 -37.15 -20.79
C THR A 400 -6.38 -36.16 -20.28
N PHE A 401 -6.08 -35.45 -19.18
CA PHE A 401 -6.95 -34.40 -18.63
C PHE A 401 -7.28 -33.31 -19.66
N PHE A 402 -6.27 -32.77 -20.36
CA PHE A 402 -6.51 -31.74 -21.38
C PHE A 402 -7.24 -32.29 -22.61
N ASP A 403 -6.92 -33.52 -23.04
CA ASP A 403 -7.60 -34.15 -24.18
C ASP A 403 -9.09 -34.39 -23.88
N ASP A 404 -9.44 -34.79 -22.66
CA ASP A 404 -10.81 -35.09 -22.24
C ASP A 404 -11.64 -33.85 -21.93
N HIS A 405 -11.05 -32.87 -21.22
CA HIS A 405 -11.79 -31.71 -20.69
C HIS A 405 -11.61 -30.43 -21.49
N TYR A 406 -10.48 -30.28 -22.19
CA TYR A 406 -10.11 -29.05 -22.89
C TYR A 406 -9.53 -29.34 -24.28
N PRO A 407 -10.26 -30.06 -25.15
CA PRO A 407 -9.75 -30.52 -26.44
C PRO A 407 -9.24 -29.36 -27.29
N GLY A 408 -8.11 -29.56 -27.97
CA GLY A 408 -7.45 -28.57 -28.83
C GLY A 408 -6.40 -27.70 -28.13
N VAL A 409 -6.06 -27.98 -26.87
CA VAL A 409 -4.87 -27.40 -26.22
C VAL A 409 -3.58 -27.94 -26.87
N THR A 410 -2.66 -27.05 -27.23
CA THR A 410 -1.28 -27.41 -27.55
C THR A 410 -0.53 -27.69 -26.25
N TYR A 411 -0.19 -28.96 -26.01
CA TYR A 411 0.45 -29.42 -24.78
C TYR A 411 1.95 -29.67 -24.96
N ASP A 412 2.77 -28.98 -24.18
CA ASP A 412 4.24 -28.91 -24.23
C ASP A 412 4.84 -29.23 -22.84
N PRO A 413 5.24 -30.47 -22.55
CA PRO A 413 5.78 -30.83 -21.24
C PRO A 413 7.27 -30.45 -21.11
N ILE A 414 7.67 -29.95 -19.94
CA ILE A 414 9.08 -29.77 -19.56
C ILE A 414 9.37 -30.43 -18.22
N PHE A 415 10.61 -30.89 -18.03
CA PHE A 415 11.05 -31.58 -16.83
C PHE A 415 12.24 -30.84 -16.22
N ALA A 416 12.11 -30.43 -14.96
CA ALA A 416 13.11 -29.71 -14.19
C ALA A 416 13.07 -30.19 -12.73
N ASP A 417 14.20 -30.67 -12.21
CA ASP A 417 14.31 -31.17 -10.83
C ASP A 417 14.50 -30.07 -9.78
N SER A 418 14.73 -28.82 -10.20
CA SER A 418 14.92 -27.66 -9.34
C SER A 418 14.49 -26.36 -10.02
N PRO A 419 14.26 -25.27 -9.25
CA PRO A 419 14.03 -23.94 -9.83
C PRO A 419 15.17 -23.49 -10.77
N GLN A 420 16.43 -23.79 -10.43
CA GLN A 420 17.56 -23.41 -11.28
C GLN A 420 17.54 -24.14 -12.62
N THR A 421 17.23 -25.44 -12.62
CA THR A 421 17.10 -26.24 -13.84
C THR A 421 15.94 -25.71 -14.71
N LEU A 422 14.83 -25.32 -14.08
CA LEU A 422 13.71 -24.71 -14.78
C LEU A 422 14.13 -23.38 -15.44
N GLU A 423 14.81 -22.52 -14.68
CA GLU A 423 15.32 -21.23 -15.16
C GLU A 423 16.22 -21.43 -16.38
N ASP A 424 17.16 -22.36 -16.33
CA ASP A 424 18.08 -22.65 -17.44
C ASP A 424 17.33 -23.09 -18.71
N ILE A 425 16.35 -23.99 -18.58
CA ILE A 425 15.52 -24.46 -19.70
C ILE A 425 14.75 -23.29 -20.33
N LEU A 426 14.09 -22.49 -19.49
CA LEU A 426 13.26 -21.38 -19.94
C LEU A 426 14.11 -20.24 -20.53
N ASN A 427 15.27 -19.94 -19.96
CA ASN A 427 16.23 -18.98 -20.47
C ASN A 427 16.77 -19.40 -21.84
N GLN A 428 17.09 -20.69 -22.02
CA GLN A 428 17.50 -21.21 -23.33
C GLN A 428 16.40 -21.08 -24.38
N ARG A 429 15.14 -21.37 -24.02
CA ARG A 429 14.00 -21.17 -24.92
C ARG A 429 13.80 -19.70 -25.28
N ALA A 430 13.88 -18.80 -24.31
CA ALA A 430 13.81 -17.36 -24.52
C ALA A 430 14.93 -16.85 -25.46
N LEU A 431 16.17 -17.30 -25.23
CA LEU A 431 17.33 -16.98 -26.10
C LEU A 431 17.15 -17.45 -27.54
N LYS A 432 16.51 -18.59 -27.74
CA LYS A 432 16.20 -19.15 -29.07
C LYS A 432 14.91 -18.60 -29.68
N HIS A 433 14.21 -17.69 -28.98
CA HIS A 433 12.87 -17.24 -29.33
C HIS A 433 11.86 -18.39 -29.54
N GLN A 434 12.05 -19.50 -28.83
CA GLN A 434 11.18 -20.66 -28.87
C GLN A 434 10.10 -20.54 -27.79
N ARG A 435 8.92 -20.06 -28.18
CA ARG A 435 7.82 -19.77 -27.24
C ARG A 435 7.22 -21.02 -26.60
N PHE A 436 7.10 -22.12 -27.34
CA PHE A 436 6.68 -23.45 -26.88
C PHE A 436 7.03 -24.41 -28.02
N GLY A 437 7.07 -25.72 -27.77
CA GLY A 437 7.32 -26.69 -28.83
C GLY A 437 7.61 -28.08 -28.33
#